data_AF-A0AA88C886-F1
#
_entry.id   AF-A0AA88C886-F1
#
_cell.length_a   1.000
_cell.length_b   1.000
_cell.length_c   1.000
_cell.angle_alpha   90.00
_cell.angle_beta   90.00
_cell.angle_gamma   90.00
#
_symmetry.space_group_name_H-M   'P 1'
#
loop_
_entity.id
_entity.type
_entity.pdbx_description
1 polymer ?
#
loop_
_entity_poly.entity_id
_entity_poly.type
_entity_poly.pdbx_seq_one_letter_code
_entity_poly.pdbx_strand_id
1 'polypeptide(L)'
;MSFCIRPDAYNAHPSFYPTRMPPNHQTILWLTSEQTGKTFPVAQFSADTDLVTMGWVSLTSVERPDIVVTAMTASELANAMTDTAGYLQLEARINKLLHRTDLVSCWLVAVEEPVYDVDIATLSFQQFRKIEKAPRLMYRDIYSPHTCATVSRQVSRRQFERQGGTIRVV
;
A
#
# COMPACT_ATOMS: atom_id res chain seq x y z
N MET A 1 -10.03 0.93 -10.54
CA MET A 1 -8.87 1.80 -10.29
C MET A 1 -8.56 1.73 -8.79
N SER A 2 -7.51 1.03 -8.39
CA SER A 2 -6.96 1.14 -7.03
C SER A 2 -5.84 2.17 -7.10
N PHE A 3 -6.05 3.34 -6.51
CA PHE A 3 -5.03 4.36 -6.38
C PHE A 3 -4.34 4.21 -5.02
N CYS A 4 -3.03 3.98 -5.04
CA CYS A 4 -2.18 4.40 -3.93
C CYS A 4 -1.88 5.88 -4.19
N ILE A 5 -2.39 6.75 -3.32
CA ILE A 5 -2.49 8.19 -3.53
C ILE A 5 -1.11 8.86 -3.46
N ARG A 6 -0.77 9.65 -4.50
CA ARG A 6 0.20 10.76 -4.41
C ARG A 6 -0.46 11.93 -3.68
N PRO A 7 0.22 12.61 -2.74
CA PRO A 7 -0.34 13.74 -2.04
C PRO A 7 -0.10 15.03 -2.84
N ASP A 8 -0.86 15.26 -3.91
CA ASP A 8 -0.90 16.58 -4.53
C ASP A 8 -2.29 17.20 -4.37
N ALA A 9 -2.30 18.26 -3.56
CA ALA A 9 -3.38 19.19 -3.24
C ALA A 9 -4.62 18.58 -2.57
N TYR A 10 -4.93 18.98 -1.34
CA TYR A 10 -6.25 19.47 -0.91
C TYR A 10 -6.23 19.74 0.61
N ASN A 11 -6.49 21.01 0.97
CA ASN A 11 -6.69 21.45 2.35
C ASN A 11 -7.92 20.75 2.95
N ALA A 12 -7.74 19.85 3.92
CA ALA A 12 -8.84 19.20 4.63
C ALA A 12 -8.78 19.50 6.14
N HIS A 13 -9.93 19.92 6.68
CA HIS A 13 -10.15 20.27 8.09
C HIS A 13 -9.97 19.05 9.04
N PRO A 14 -9.53 19.27 10.30
CA PRO A 14 -9.03 18.21 11.19
C PRO A 14 -10.09 17.31 11.86
N SER A 15 -11.35 17.32 11.44
CA SER A 15 -12.46 16.66 12.16
C SER A 15 -13.00 15.37 11.53
N PHE A 16 -12.42 14.86 10.45
CA PHE A 16 -12.92 13.67 9.73
C PHE A 16 -11.86 12.56 9.66
N TYR A 17 -11.49 11.97 10.79
CA TYR A 17 -10.75 10.71 10.80
C TYR A 17 -11.71 9.56 11.12
N PRO A 18 -11.94 8.61 10.19
CA PRO A 18 -12.89 7.53 10.40
C PRO A 18 -12.39 6.56 11.48
N THR A 19 -13.19 6.38 12.53
CA THR A 19 -12.95 5.44 13.65
C THR A 19 -13.33 4.00 13.33
N ARG A 20 -13.81 3.71 12.11
CA ARG A 20 -14.16 2.36 11.65
C ARG A 20 -13.37 2.03 10.38
N MET A 21 -12.80 0.82 10.36
CA MET A 21 -12.07 0.27 9.22
C MET A 21 -12.91 0.38 7.93
N PRO A 22 -12.34 0.77 6.78
CA PRO A 22 -13.03 0.74 5.51
C PRO A 22 -13.51 -0.69 5.21
N PRO A 23 -14.75 -0.90 4.75
CA PRO A 23 -15.33 -2.23 4.57
C PRO A 23 -14.65 -3.12 3.50
N ASN A 24 -13.64 -2.63 2.80
CA ASN A 24 -13.19 -3.20 1.52
C ASN A 24 -11.79 -3.84 1.54
N HIS A 25 -11.27 -4.20 2.72
CA HIS A 25 -10.02 -4.95 2.87
C HIS A 25 -10.15 -6.42 2.50
N GLN A 26 -10.39 -6.68 1.21
CA GLN A 26 -10.46 -8.04 0.71
C GLN A 26 -9.19 -8.47 -0.02
N THR A 27 -8.34 -7.54 -0.47
CA THR A 27 -7.17 -7.86 -1.29
C THR A 27 -5.87 -7.73 -0.52
N ILE A 28 -5.07 -8.79 -0.55
CA ILE A 28 -3.70 -8.84 -0.07
C ILE A 28 -2.78 -8.95 -1.28
N LEU A 29 -1.86 -8.00 -1.40
CA LEU A 29 -0.80 -8.02 -2.39
C LEU A 29 0.36 -8.81 -1.82
N TRP A 30 0.90 -9.74 -2.58
CA TRP A 30 2.24 -10.26 -2.33
C TRP A 30 3.21 -9.47 -3.19
N LEU A 31 4.17 -8.85 -2.52
CA LEU A 31 5.24 -8.10 -3.14
C LEU A 31 6.51 -8.96 -3.13
N THR A 32 7.35 -8.79 -4.15
CA THR A 32 8.68 -9.40 -4.22
C THR A 32 9.73 -8.30 -4.17
N SER A 33 10.63 -8.38 -3.20
CA SER A 33 11.82 -7.53 -3.07
C SER A 33 12.72 -7.69 -4.29
N GLU A 34 13.07 -6.58 -4.95
CA GLU A 34 13.98 -6.62 -6.10
C GLU A 34 15.42 -6.94 -5.69
N GLN A 35 15.81 -6.64 -4.45
CA GLN A 35 17.16 -6.92 -3.96
C GLN A 35 17.32 -8.36 -3.46
N THR A 36 16.35 -8.85 -2.69
CA THR A 36 16.48 -10.14 -1.98
C THR A 36 15.72 -11.28 -2.63
N GLY A 37 14.79 -10.98 -3.54
CA GLY A 37 13.86 -11.97 -4.12
C GLY A 37 12.83 -12.53 -3.13
N LYS A 38 12.87 -12.10 -1.86
CA LYS A 38 11.91 -12.53 -0.84
C LYS A 38 10.54 -11.92 -1.10
N THR A 39 9.51 -12.63 -0.67
CA THR A 39 8.12 -12.18 -0.81
C THR A 39 7.51 -11.82 0.53
N PHE A 40 6.67 -10.78 0.54
CA PHE A 40 5.98 -10.32 1.73
C PHE A 40 4.57 -9.80 1.41
N PRO A 41 3.61 -9.96 2.33
CA PRO A 41 2.23 -9.59 2.08
C PRO A 41 1.94 -8.14 2.53
N VAL A 42 1.09 -7.41 1.82
CA VAL A 42 0.64 -6.04 2.18
C VAL A 42 -0.87 -5.96 1.95
N ALA A 43 -1.59 -5.35 2.89
CA ALA A 43 -3.02 -5.10 2.69
C ALA A 43 -3.21 -3.91 1.74
N GLN A 44 -3.99 -4.13 0.67
CA GLN A 44 -4.40 -3.05 -0.21
C GLN A 44 -5.69 -2.41 0.32
N PHE A 45 -5.71 -1.09 0.32
CA PHE A 45 -6.87 -0.29 0.66
C PHE A 45 -7.56 0.14 -0.62
N SER A 46 -8.88 -0.03 -0.70
CA SER A 46 -9.71 0.56 -1.73
C SER A 46 -11.02 1.03 -1.11
N ALA A 47 -11.55 2.15 -1.56
CA ALA A 47 -12.88 2.63 -1.20
C ALA A 47 -13.48 3.41 -2.36
N ASP A 48 -14.81 3.54 -2.35
CA ASP A 48 -15.54 4.27 -3.39
C ASP A 48 -15.21 5.77 -3.39
N THR A 49 -14.71 6.28 -2.26
CA THR A 49 -14.18 7.64 -2.13
C THR A 49 -12.84 7.60 -1.39
N ASP A 50 -11.84 8.29 -1.93
CA ASP A 50 -10.45 8.29 -1.43
C ASP A 50 -10.34 8.73 0.04
N LEU A 51 -11.27 9.58 0.48
CA LEU A 51 -11.35 10.08 1.86
C LEU A 51 -11.60 8.99 2.90
N VAL A 52 -12.22 7.87 2.52
CA VAL A 52 -12.58 6.80 3.48
C VAL A 52 -11.35 5.97 3.86
N THR A 53 -10.34 5.90 3.00
CA THR A 53 -9.08 5.18 3.24
C THR A 53 -7.94 6.08 3.68
N MET A 54 -8.13 7.40 3.66
CA MET A 54 -7.06 8.35 3.99
C MET A 54 -6.58 8.16 5.43
N GLY A 55 -5.25 8.07 5.60
CA GLY A 55 -4.60 7.84 6.89
C GLY A 55 -4.56 6.38 7.35
N TRP A 56 -5.18 5.44 6.63
CA TRP A 56 -5.00 4.02 6.93
C TRP A 56 -3.72 3.47 6.30
N VAL A 57 -2.96 2.69 7.06
CA VAL A 57 -1.68 2.13 6.62
C VAL A 57 -1.55 0.66 7.04
N SER A 58 -0.90 -0.12 6.17
CA SER A 58 -0.53 -1.51 6.41
C SER A 58 0.94 -1.57 6.79
N LEU A 59 1.24 -2.19 7.92
CA LEU A 59 2.58 -2.61 8.31
C LEU A 59 2.69 -4.13 8.18
N THR A 60 3.83 -4.59 7.72
CA THR A 60 4.11 -6.01 7.49
C THR A 60 5.32 -6.41 8.31
N SER A 61 5.23 -7.58 8.94
CA SER A 61 6.36 -8.20 9.63
C SER A 61 7.43 -8.65 8.63
N VAL A 62 8.70 -8.33 8.90
CA VAL A 62 9.83 -8.86 8.11
C VAL A 62 10.13 -10.33 8.45
N GLU A 63 9.57 -10.87 9.54
CA GLU A 63 9.86 -12.23 10.02
C GLU A 63 8.82 -13.27 9.61
N ARG A 64 7.55 -12.86 9.46
CA ARG A 64 6.41 -13.76 9.25
C ARG A 64 5.33 -13.09 8.39
N PRO A 65 4.43 -13.87 7.75
CA PRO A 65 3.33 -13.32 6.95
C PRO A 65 2.23 -12.74 7.85
N ASP A 66 2.52 -11.62 8.51
CA ASP A 66 1.65 -10.96 9.46
C ASP A 66 1.51 -9.47 9.09
N ILE A 67 0.26 -9.03 8.99
CA ILE A 67 -0.12 -7.68 8.62
C ILE A 67 -0.81 -7.00 9.81
N VAL A 68 -0.36 -5.78 10.12
CA VAL A 68 -1.01 -4.86 11.05
C VAL A 68 -1.58 -3.70 10.25
N VAL A 69 -2.89 -3.52 10.33
CA VAL A 69 -3.59 -2.36 9.76
C VAL A 69 -3.89 -1.37 10.88
N THR A 70 -3.56 -0.11 10.67
CA THR A 70 -3.75 0.95 11.68
C THR A 70 -4.05 2.27 10.99
N ALA A 71 -4.64 3.20 11.74
CA ALA A 71 -4.69 4.60 11.34
C ALA A 71 -3.42 5.34 11.77
N MET A 72 -2.98 6.28 10.93
CA MET A 72 -2.03 7.33 11.28
C MET A 72 -2.70 8.35 12.19
N THR A 73 -1.92 8.92 13.10
CA THR A 73 -2.29 10.14 13.81
C THR A 73 -2.28 11.34 12.85
N ALA A 74 -2.92 12.44 13.23
CA ALA A 74 -2.92 13.67 12.41
C ALA A 74 -1.50 14.17 12.10
N SER A 75 -0.58 14.09 13.08
CA SER A 75 0.83 14.48 12.91
C SER A 75 1.56 13.56 11.93
N GLU A 76 1.41 12.24 12.09
CA GLU A 76 2.00 11.25 11.20
C GLU A 76 1.50 11.42 9.76
N LEU A 77 0.20 11.65 9.58
CA LEU A 77 -0.38 11.89 8.27
C LEU A 77 0.16 13.18 7.64
N ALA A 78 0.19 14.29 8.38
CA ALA A 78 0.72 15.55 7.89
C ALA A 78 2.19 15.42 7.44
N ASN A 79 3.00 14.71 8.22
CA ASN A 79 4.40 14.42 7.86
C ASN A 79 4.47 13.49 6.64
N ALA A 80 3.65 12.45 6.57
CA ALA A 80 3.61 11.51 5.44
C ALA A 80 3.15 12.15 4.11
N MET A 81 2.42 13.26 4.16
CA MET A 81 2.06 14.06 2.98
C MET A 81 3.21 14.95 2.50
N THR A 82 4.17 15.27 3.36
CA THR A 82 5.31 16.13 3.03
C THR A 82 6.51 15.29 2.61
N ASP A 83 6.79 14.21 3.35
CA ASP A 83 7.91 13.31 3.13
C ASP A 83 7.60 11.89 3.65
N THR A 84 8.64 11.07 3.83
CA THR A 84 8.48 9.69 4.35
C THR A 84 8.57 9.60 5.88
N ALA A 85 8.81 10.70 6.59
CA ALA A 85 9.03 10.68 8.04
C ALA A 85 7.76 10.25 8.80
N GLY A 86 6.58 10.58 8.29
CA GLY A 86 5.31 10.14 8.88
C GLY A 86 5.16 8.62 8.94
N TYR A 87 5.65 7.91 7.92
CA TYR A 87 5.66 6.45 7.90
C TYR A 87 6.65 5.86 8.92
N LEU A 88 7.82 6.48 9.09
CA LEU A 88 8.81 6.05 10.09
C LEU A 88 8.33 6.30 11.53
N GLN A 89 7.63 7.41 11.77
CA GLN A 89 6.99 7.70 13.05
C GLN A 89 5.91 6.67 13.39
N LEU A 90 5.07 6.32 12.39
CA LEU A 90 4.07 5.27 12.51
C LEU A 90 4.71 3.92 12.86
N GLU A 91 5.74 3.50 12.13
CA GLU A 91 6.48 2.27 12.39
C GLU A 91 6.97 2.23 13.84
N ALA A 92 7.64 3.28 14.30
CA ALA A 92 8.15 3.36 15.66
C ALA A 92 7.03 3.28 16.71
N ARG A 93 5.91 3.99 16.49
CA ARG A 93 4.76 3.98 17.41
C ARG A 93 4.12 2.60 17.52
N ILE A 94 3.86 1.95 16.39
CA ILE A 94 3.16 0.66 16.36
C ILE A 94 4.04 -0.47 16.88
N ASN A 95 5.32 -0.47 16.52
CA ASN A 95 6.29 -1.41 17.09
C ASN A 95 6.38 -1.24 18.62
N LYS A 96 6.47 -0.01 19.13
CA LYS A 96 6.46 0.25 20.57
C LYS A 96 5.16 -0.21 21.23
N LEU A 97 4.01 0.08 20.63
CA LEU A 97 2.69 -0.29 21.16
C LEU A 97 2.51 -1.81 21.25
N LEU A 98 3.02 -2.55 20.26
CA LEU A 98 2.88 -4.01 20.17
C LEU A 98 4.07 -4.77 20.76
N HIS A 99 5.04 -4.07 21.35
CA HIS A 99 6.30 -4.65 21.85
C HIS A 99 7.06 -5.46 20.79
N ARG A 100 7.20 -4.88 19.59
CA ARG A 100 7.84 -5.46 18.41
C ARG A 100 8.89 -4.51 17.84
N THR A 101 9.67 -5.01 16.89
CA THR A 101 10.67 -4.21 16.14
C THR A 101 10.70 -4.56 14.66
N ASP A 102 9.83 -5.47 14.21
CA ASP A 102 9.89 -6.12 12.90
C ASP A 102 8.78 -5.65 11.95
N LEU A 103 7.88 -4.77 12.40
CA LEU A 103 6.80 -4.23 11.58
C LEU A 103 7.30 -3.04 10.76
N VAL A 104 7.18 -3.14 9.45
CA VAL A 104 7.66 -2.12 8.51
C VAL A 104 6.50 -1.72 7.60
N SER A 105 6.34 -0.43 7.38
CA SER A 105 5.32 0.13 6.50
C SER A 105 5.78 0.10 5.04
N CYS A 106 4.83 -0.18 4.15
CA CYS A 106 5.08 -0.30 2.72
C CYS A 106 4.21 0.72 1.99
N TRP A 107 4.84 1.71 1.35
CA TRP A 107 4.17 2.76 0.58
C TRP A 107 4.59 2.71 -0.89
N LEU A 108 3.78 3.29 -1.76
CA LEU A 108 4.10 3.40 -3.19
C LEU A 108 5.25 4.40 -3.38
N VAL A 109 6.30 3.98 -4.08
CA VAL A 109 7.50 4.79 -4.35
C VAL A 109 7.50 5.30 -5.78
N ALA A 110 7.10 4.47 -6.73
CA ALA A 110 7.07 4.85 -8.14
C ALA A 110 5.97 4.10 -8.90
N VAL A 111 5.62 4.66 -10.05
CA VAL A 111 4.72 4.05 -11.04
C VAL A 111 5.47 4.05 -12.35
N GLU A 112 5.74 2.86 -12.88
CA GLU A 112 6.28 2.69 -14.22
C GLU A 112 5.10 2.59 -15.20
N GLU A 113 4.99 3.61 -16.06
CA GLU A 113 3.97 3.64 -17.09
C GLU A 113 4.20 2.53 -18.13
N PRO A 114 3.13 1.88 -18.61
CA PRO A 114 3.25 0.85 -19.61
C PRO A 114 3.75 1.42 -20.94
N VAL A 115 4.74 0.75 -21.53
CA VAL A 115 5.22 1.06 -22.88
C VAL A 115 4.37 0.31 -23.91
N TYR A 116 3.88 1.05 -24.91
CA TYR A 116 3.12 0.54 -26.03
C TYR A 116 3.95 0.65 -27.30
N ASP A 117 3.91 -0.40 -28.13
CA ASP A 117 4.62 -0.46 -29.41
C ASP A 117 3.88 0.30 -30.53
N VAL A 118 2.75 0.93 -30.20
CA VAL A 118 1.86 1.65 -31.12
C VAL A 118 1.50 3.01 -30.54
N ASP A 119 1.24 3.98 -31.42
CA ASP A 119 0.72 5.27 -30.99
C ASP A 119 -0.74 5.14 -30.52
N ILE A 120 -0.91 5.10 -29.20
CA ILE A 120 -2.20 4.95 -28.55
C ILE A 120 -3.19 6.07 -28.87
N ALA A 121 -2.72 7.26 -29.27
CA ALA A 121 -3.58 8.38 -29.64
C ALA A 121 -4.34 8.14 -30.95
N THR A 122 -3.86 7.21 -31.79
CA THR A 122 -4.47 6.85 -33.07
C THR A 122 -5.52 5.74 -32.95
N LEU A 123 -5.60 5.08 -31.79
CA LEU A 123 -6.49 3.95 -31.57
C LEU A 123 -7.88 4.40 -31.15
N SER A 124 -8.91 3.71 -31.65
CA SER A 124 -10.23 3.77 -31.03
C SER A 124 -10.20 3.16 -29.63
N PHE A 125 -11.12 3.57 -28.76
CA PHE A 125 -11.23 3.03 -27.39
C PHE A 125 -11.33 1.49 -27.35
N GLN A 126 -12.02 0.87 -28.33
CA GLN A 126 -12.14 -0.59 -28.41
C GLN A 126 -10.81 -1.27 -28.77
N GLN A 127 -9.97 -0.63 -29.58
CA GLN A 127 -8.63 -1.13 -29.91
C GLN A 127 -7.68 -0.93 -28.73
N PHE A 128 -7.74 0.23 -28.07
CA PHE A 128 -6.95 0.49 -26.87
C PHE A 128 -7.24 -0.54 -25.76
N ARG A 129 -8.51 -0.80 -25.44
CA ARG A 129 -8.89 -1.80 -24.42
C ARG A 129 -8.35 -3.21 -24.67
N LYS A 130 -8.01 -3.57 -25.92
CA LYS A 130 -7.44 -4.88 -26.25
C LYS A 130 -5.95 -4.98 -25.93
N ILE A 131 -5.27 -3.84 -25.93
CA ILE A 131 -3.81 -3.77 -25.72
C ILE A 131 -3.43 -3.11 -24.40
N GLU A 132 -4.39 -2.51 -23.70
CA GLU A 132 -4.20 -1.83 -22.41
C GLU A 132 -3.42 -2.73 -21.44
N LYS A 133 -2.30 -2.20 -20.95
CA LYS A 133 -1.46 -2.84 -19.94
C LYS A 133 -1.63 -2.07 -18.64
N ALA A 134 -1.67 -2.78 -17.52
CA ALA A 134 -1.63 -2.13 -16.22
C ALA A 134 -0.23 -1.53 -15.97
N PRO A 135 -0.13 -0.35 -15.35
CA PRO A 135 1.15 0.20 -14.93
C PRO A 135 1.80 -0.71 -13.87
N ARG A 136 3.13 -0.71 -13.84
CA ARG A 136 3.88 -1.46 -12.84
C ARG A 136 4.10 -0.58 -11.62
N LEU A 137 3.51 -0.99 -10.49
CA LEU A 137 3.58 -0.28 -9.23
C LEU A 137 4.81 -0.75 -8.44
N MET A 138 5.65 0.20 -8.05
CA MET A 138 6.84 -0.04 -7.24
C MET A 138 6.60 0.48 -5.82
N TYR A 139 6.78 -0.40 -4.84
CA TYR A 139 6.58 -0.12 -3.44
C TYR A 139 7.90 -0.11 -2.69
N ARG A 140 7.96 0.55 -1.53
CA ARG A 140 9.11 0.44 -0.63
C ARG A 140 9.30 -1.01 -0.21
N ASP A 141 10.53 -1.49 -0.30
CA ASP A 141 10.91 -2.79 0.19
C ASP A 141 11.07 -2.79 1.72
N ILE A 142 10.44 -3.77 2.39
CA ILE A 142 10.49 -3.91 3.85
C ILE A 142 11.81 -4.52 4.34
N TYR A 143 12.55 -5.20 3.45
CA TYR A 143 13.84 -5.81 3.78
C TYR A 143 15.01 -4.86 3.56
N SER A 144 14.83 -3.88 2.66
CA SER A 144 15.90 -3.02 2.18
C SER A 144 15.38 -1.61 1.89
N PRO A 145 15.69 -0.61 2.73
CA PRO A 145 15.05 0.71 2.67
C PRO A 145 15.38 1.53 1.40
N HIS A 146 16.41 1.14 0.65
CA HIS A 146 16.85 1.84 -0.57
C HIS A 146 16.45 1.13 -1.86
N THR A 147 15.62 0.09 -1.78
CA THR A 147 15.17 -0.67 -2.94
C THR A 147 13.65 -0.75 -2.99
N CYS A 148 13.16 -1.28 -4.12
CA CYS A 148 11.73 -1.43 -4.36
C CYS A 148 11.30 -2.90 -4.29
N ALA A 149 10.01 -3.07 -4.13
CA ALA A 149 9.32 -4.34 -4.29
C ALA A 149 8.17 -4.16 -5.28
N THR A 150 7.87 -5.22 -6.03
CA THR A 150 6.82 -5.19 -7.05
C THR A 150 5.78 -6.28 -6.84
N VAL A 151 4.55 -6.05 -7.30
CA VAL A 151 3.44 -6.99 -7.10
C VAL A 151 3.70 -8.27 -7.90
N SER A 152 3.80 -9.41 -7.21
CA SER A 152 3.94 -10.72 -7.84
C SER A 152 2.62 -11.49 -7.92
N ARG A 153 1.74 -11.32 -6.93
CA ARG A 153 0.39 -11.89 -6.96
C ARG A 153 -0.56 -11.14 -6.04
N GLN A 154 -1.85 -11.35 -6.25
CA GLN A 154 -2.92 -10.84 -5.38
C GLN A 154 -3.77 -12.00 -4.90
N VAL A 155 -4.17 -11.97 -3.62
CA VAL A 155 -5.04 -12.99 -3.02
C VAL A 155 -6.12 -12.33 -2.18
N SER A 156 -7.22 -13.04 -1.96
CA SER A 156 -8.21 -12.59 -0.99
C SER A 156 -7.70 -12.73 0.45
N ARG A 157 -8.22 -11.92 1.38
CA ARG A 157 -7.97 -12.04 2.82
C ARG A 157 -8.20 -13.48 3.32
N ARG A 158 -9.29 -14.12 2.91
CA ARG A 158 -9.61 -15.51 3.29
C ARG A 158 -8.55 -16.49 2.80
N GLN A 159 -8.04 -16.31 1.58
CA GLN A 159 -6.95 -17.16 1.06
C GLN A 159 -5.65 -16.93 1.81
N PHE A 160 -5.32 -15.67 2.13
CA PHE A 160 -4.14 -15.34 2.93
C PHE A 160 -4.19 -15.98 4.33
N GLU A 161 -5.32 -15.86 5.02
CA GLU A 161 -5.54 -16.47 6.34
C GLU A 161 -5.46 -18.01 6.27
N ARG A 162 -6.03 -18.62 5.22
CA ARG A 162 -5.91 -20.08 4.98
C ARG A 162 -4.48 -20.55 4.73
N GLN A 163 -3.60 -19.68 4.25
CA GLN A 163 -2.18 -19.96 4.03
C GLN A 163 -1.31 -19.71 5.28
N GLY A 164 -1.94 -19.46 6.44
CA GLY A 164 -1.25 -19.19 7.70
C GLY A 164 -0.88 -17.72 7.91
N GLY A 165 -1.34 -16.82 7.04
CA GLY A 165 -1.18 -15.39 7.21
C GLY A 165 -2.10 -14.83 8.29
N THR A 166 -1.67 -13.76 8.97
CA THR A 166 -2.48 -13.09 10.00
C THR A 166 -2.70 -11.62 9.65
N ILE A 167 -3.90 -11.12 9.89
CA ILE A 167 -4.24 -9.71 9.74
C ILE A 167 -4.91 -9.24 11.02
N ARG A 168 -4.38 -8.16 11.60
CA ARG A 168 -4.96 -7.51 12.78
C ARG A 168 -5.14 -6.02 12.54
N VAL A 169 -6.17 -5.45 13.15
CA VAL A 169 -6.41 -4.01 13.16
C VAL A 169 -6.05 -3.48 14.54
N VAL A 170 -5.29 -2.39 14.59
CA VAL A 170 -4.79 -1.75 15.82
C VAL A 170 -5.11 -0.26 15.78
#